data_AF-A0A822J4D8-F1
#
_entry.id   AF-A0A822J4D8-F1
#
_cell.length_a   1.000
_cell.length_b   1.000
_cell.length_c   1.000
_cell.angle_alpha   90.00
_cell.angle_beta   90.00
_cell.angle_gamma   90.00
#
_symmetry.space_group_name_H-M   'P 1'
#
loop_
_entity.id
_entity.type
_entity.pdbx_description
1 polymer ?
#
loop_
_entity_poly.entity_id
_entity_poly.type
_entity_poly.pdbx_seq_one_letter_code
_entity_poly.pdbx_strand_id
1 'polypeptide(L)'
;MIIKLRMLMLLGLLISGFVFISGCVQEKALTVSNDTPAVQPTILTKKNPVVEITTYIEKTPIVQPTTSTDIYCVSNETGKKMSLSEAREIAKNSVIGDQGTLKDTYSCNESTSIWWIDMKPTIEQYACNPAYVVNINTKEVEINWRCTEAVIRWP
;
A
#
# COMPACT_ATOMS: atom_id res chain seq x y z
N MET A 1 35.16 4.23 -45.08
CA MET A 1 33.73 4.10 -44.68
C MET A 1 33.49 5.06 -43.51
N ILE A 2 33.41 6.35 -43.79
CA ILE A 2 32.17 7.16 -43.93
C ILE A 2 31.47 7.39 -42.58
N ILE A 3 31.87 8.50 -41.94
CA ILE A 3 31.04 9.58 -41.36
C ILE A 3 29.81 9.15 -40.56
N LYS A 4 29.91 9.16 -39.22
CA LYS A 4 28.75 9.11 -38.33
C LYS A 4 28.10 10.50 -38.28
N LEU A 5 27.05 10.63 -39.09
CA LEU A 5 26.21 11.80 -39.32
C LEU A 5 25.64 12.34 -37.99
N ARG A 6 26.04 13.56 -37.60
CA ARG A 6 25.38 14.33 -36.54
C ARG A 6 24.09 14.92 -37.10
N MET A 7 22.96 14.38 -36.69
CA MET A 7 21.64 14.92 -36.99
C MET A 7 21.20 15.78 -35.81
N LEU A 8 21.65 17.03 -35.79
CA LEU A 8 21.14 18.06 -34.88
C LEU A 8 20.23 18.96 -35.73
N MET A 9 18.93 18.70 -35.67
CA MET A 9 17.93 19.50 -36.37
C MET A 9 17.90 20.92 -35.80
N LEU A 10 18.18 21.89 -36.66
CA LEU A 10 17.83 23.29 -36.51
C LEU A 10 16.49 23.52 -37.21
N LEU A 11 15.43 23.71 -36.43
CA LEU A 11 14.20 24.41 -36.78
C LEU A 11 13.78 25.10 -35.45
N GLY A 12 13.83 26.41 -35.27
CA GLY A 12 13.41 27.45 -36.19
C GLY A 12 11.92 27.75 -36.00
N LEU A 13 11.51 28.19 -34.81
CA LEU A 13 10.20 28.81 -34.61
C LEU A 13 10.34 30.11 -33.82
N LEU A 14 10.19 31.21 -34.55
CA LEU A 14 9.91 32.55 -34.03
C LEU A 14 8.51 32.54 -33.41
N ILE A 15 8.39 32.86 -32.12
CA ILE A 15 7.13 33.31 -31.55
C ILE A 15 7.39 34.68 -30.94
N SER A 16 6.83 35.67 -31.61
CA SER A 16 6.77 37.08 -31.27
C SER A 16 5.96 37.33 -30.00
N GLY A 17 6.47 38.19 -29.13
CA GLY A 17 5.69 39.15 -28.36
C GLY A 17 4.86 38.61 -27.19
N PHE A 18 5.46 38.50 -26.01
CA PHE A 18 4.71 38.56 -24.76
C PHE A 18 4.50 40.03 -24.38
N VAL A 19 3.29 40.52 -24.64
CA VAL A 19 2.77 41.77 -24.07
C VAL A 19 2.59 41.56 -22.57
N PHE A 20 3.27 42.39 -21.78
CA PHE A 20 3.06 42.50 -20.34
C PHE A 20 1.66 43.09 -20.08
N ILE A 21 0.70 42.24 -19.71
CA ILE A 21 -0.48 42.71 -18.97
C ILE A 21 -0.18 42.60 -17.47
N SER A 22 -0.14 43.77 -16.83
CA SER A 22 -0.07 43.94 -15.39
C SER A 22 -1.24 43.22 -14.72
N GLY A 23 -0.92 42.22 -13.89
CA GLY A 23 -1.85 41.59 -12.96
C GLY A 23 -1.13 41.39 -11.63
N CYS A 24 -1.66 41.99 -10.58
CA CYS A 24 -1.03 42.14 -9.27
C CYS A 24 -0.56 40.81 -8.67
N VAL A 25 0.71 40.78 -8.24
CA VAL A 25 1.22 39.85 -7.25
C VAL A 25 0.54 40.20 -5.92
N GLN A 26 -0.32 39.32 -5.42
CA GLN A 26 -0.64 39.30 -4.00
C GLN A 26 0.27 38.28 -3.33
N GLU A 27 1.24 38.78 -2.57
CA GLU A 27 1.97 38.00 -1.58
C GLU A 27 0.98 37.53 -0.52
N LYS A 28 0.59 36.27 -0.58
CA LYS A 28 -0.10 35.62 0.54
C LYS A 28 0.98 35.17 1.52
N ALA A 29 1.27 36.02 2.49
CA ALA A 29 2.11 35.67 3.64
C ALA A 29 1.48 34.46 4.36
N LEU A 30 2.15 33.31 4.31
CA LEU A 30 1.80 32.16 5.12
C LEU A 30 2.56 32.28 6.44
N THR A 31 1.94 32.93 7.42
CA THR A 31 2.41 32.90 8.80
C THR A 31 2.17 31.50 9.37
N VAL A 32 3.27 30.80 9.65
CA VAL A 32 3.30 29.61 10.51
C VAL A 32 2.90 30.05 11.92
N SER A 33 1.68 29.72 12.35
CA SER A 33 1.25 29.88 13.74
C SER A 33 1.80 28.71 14.55
N ASN A 34 2.89 28.96 15.28
CA ASN A 34 3.33 28.11 16.37
C ASN A 34 2.47 28.42 17.61
N ASP A 35 1.28 27.81 17.67
CA ASP A 35 0.47 27.87 18.89
C ASP A 35 1.08 26.94 19.95
N THR A 36 1.95 27.54 20.76
CA THR A 36 2.40 27.00 22.04
C THR A 36 1.31 27.28 23.08
N PRO A 37 0.66 26.27 23.68
CA PRO A 37 -0.30 26.53 24.74
C PRO A 37 0.44 27.01 25.99
N ALA A 38 0.14 28.24 26.41
CA ALA A 38 0.56 28.79 27.68
C ALA A 38 -0.05 27.98 28.84
N VAL A 39 0.82 27.36 29.65
CA VAL A 39 0.44 26.72 30.91
C VAL A 39 0.19 27.83 31.93
N GLN A 40 -1.07 28.07 32.29
CA GLN A 40 -1.44 28.83 33.49
C GLN A 40 -1.56 27.88 34.71
N PRO A 41 -1.06 28.27 35.89
CA PRO A 41 -1.17 27.43 37.08
C PRO A 41 -2.60 27.53 37.66
N THR A 42 -3.39 26.46 37.52
CA THR A 42 -4.66 26.33 38.23
C THR A 42 -4.45 25.73 39.62
N ILE A 43 -4.95 26.44 40.62
CA ILE A 43 -4.86 26.17 42.05
C ILE A 43 -5.51 24.82 42.40
N LEU A 44 -4.76 23.97 43.09
CA LEU A 44 -5.21 22.68 43.63
C LEU A 44 -6.19 22.92 44.80
N THR A 45 -7.50 22.85 44.52
CA THR A 45 -8.50 22.86 45.59
C THR A 45 -8.87 21.41 45.94
N LYS A 46 -8.33 20.94 47.06
CA LYS A 46 -8.59 19.63 47.65
C LYS A 46 -10.09 19.46 47.96
N LYS A 47 -10.78 18.59 47.22
CA LYS A 47 -12.01 17.92 47.69
C LYS A 47 -11.80 16.41 47.61
N ASN A 48 -11.71 15.80 48.79
CA ASN A 48 -11.71 14.34 48.99
C ASN A 48 -13.17 13.82 48.92
N PRO A 49 -13.40 12.50 48.79
CA PRO A 49 -13.93 11.89 47.59
C PRO A 49 -15.37 11.40 47.79
N VAL A 50 -16.21 11.51 46.76
CA VAL A 50 -17.41 10.68 46.67
C VAL A 50 -17.06 9.49 45.78
N VAL A 51 -16.95 8.34 46.43
CA VAL A 51 -16.70 7.04 45.85
C VAL A 51 -17.90 6.66 44.98
N GLU A 52 -17.77 6.79 43.67
CA GLU A 52 -18.62 6.07 42.72
C GLU A 52 -17.84 4.84 42.27
N ILE A 53 -18.18 3.69 42.87
CA ILE A 53 -17.71 2.38 42.46
C ILE A 53 -18.44 2.04 41.16
N THR A 54 -18.00 2.62 40.05
CA THR A 54 -18.29 2.08 38.73
C THR A 54 -17.34 0.91 38.54
N THR A 55 -17.84 -0.29 38.81
CA THR A 55 -17.18 -1.56 38.49
C THR A 55 -16.83 -1.57 37.00
N TYR A 56 -15.57 -1.27 36.71
CA TYR A 56 -14.96 -1.51 35.43
C TYR A 56 -14.90 -3.02 35.25
N ILE A 57 -15.81 -3.57 34.43
CA ILE A 57 -15.51 -4.81 33.73
C ILE A 57 -14.43 -4.43 32.72
N GLU A 58 -13.18 -4.48 33.16
CA GLU A 58 -12.03 -4.50 32.29
C GLU A 58 -12.22 -5.74 31.43
N LYS A 59 -12.72 -5.54 30.22
CA LYS A 59 -12.85 -6.58 29.22
C LYS A 59 -11.43 -6.91 28.81
N THR A 60 -10.80 -7.80 29.58
CA THR A 60 -9.53 -8.42 29.24
C THR A 60 -9.69 -8.92 27.81
N PRO A 61 -8.88 -8.44 26.84
CA PRO A 61 -8.86 -9.07 25.54
C PRO A 61 -8.46 -10.51 25.83
N ILE A 62 -9.38 -11.43 25.55
CA ILE A 62 -9.07 -12.85 25.51
C ILE A 62 -8.04 -12.96 24.39
N VAL A 63 -6.76 -12.86 24.76
CA VAL A 63 -5.66 -13.34 23.93
C VAL A 63 -5.88 -14.83 23.91
N GLN A 64 -6.74 -15.26 22.99
CA GLN A 64 -6.81 -16.66 22.64
C GLN A 64 -5.37 -17.04 22.30
N PRO A 65 -4.81 -18.11 22.90
CA PRO A 65 -3.60 -18.68 22.40
C PRO A 65 -3.96 -19.25 21.03
N THR A 66 -3.91 -18.40 20.01
CA THR A 66 -3.88 -18.85 18.64
C THR A 66 -2.53 -19.54 18.51
N THR A 67 -2.50 -20.81 18.89
CA THR A 67 -1.55 -21.78 18.35
C THR A 67 -1.92 -22.01 16.88
N SER A 68 -1.98 -20.92 16.12
CA SER A 68 -1.90 -20.93 14.67
C SER A 68 -0.42 -21.07 14.41
N THR A 69 0.01 -22.29 14.09
CA THR A 69 1.29 -22.50 13.40
C THR A 69 1.25 -21.70 12.12
N ASP A 70 1.70 -20.46 12.21
CA ASP A 70 1.75 -19.56 11.07
C ASP A 70 2.78 -20.11 10.08
N ILE A 71 2.41 -20.12 8.82
CA ILE A 71 3.21 -20.70 7.75
C ILE A 71 4.10 -19.60 7.20
N TYR A 72 5.36 -19.91 6.94
CA TYR A 72 6.33 -18.92 6.50
C TYR A 72 6.92 -19.27 5.15
N CYS A 73 7.24 -18.23 4.38
CA CYS A 73 8.08 -18.30 3.20
C CYS A 73 9.39 -17.59 3.49
N VAL A 74 10.50 -18.19 3.07
CA VAL A 74 11.84 -17.63 3.25
C VAL A 74 12.43 -17.35 1.86
N SER A 75 12.91 -16.13 1.64
CA SER A 75 13.63 -15.76 0.42
C SER A 75 14.97 -16.48 0.37
N ASN A 76 15.23 -17.23 -0.71
CA ASN A 76 16.55 -17.82 -0.94
C ASN A 76 17.60 -16.76 -1.33
N GLU A 77 17.17 -15.61 -1.84
CA GLU A 77 18.04 -14.51 -2.24
C GLU A 77 18.58 -13.75 -1.02
N THR A 78 17.72 -13.41 -0.06
CA THR A 78 18.06 -12.49 1.04
C THR A 78 17.97 -13.11 2.43
N GLY A 79 17.39 -14.30 2.56
CA GLY A 79 17.06 -14.91 3.85
C GLY A 79 15.89 -14.23 4.58
N LYS A 80 15.27 -13.19 4.00
CA LYS A 80 14.08 -12.55 4.58
C LYS A 80 12.93 -13.55 4.68
N LYS A 81 12.17 -13.44 5.75
CA LYS A 81 11.05 -14.33 6.08
C LYS A 81 9.76 -13.52 6.18
N MET A 82 8.66 -14.05 5.64
CA MET A 82 7.31 -13.46 5.72
C MET A 82 6.30 -14.55 6.00
N SER A 83 5.41 -14.33 6.96
CA SER A 83 4.31 -15.26 7.21
C SER A 83 3.19 -15.13 6.18
N LEU A 84 2.39 -16.17 6.02
CA LEU A 84 1.19 -16.12 5.18
C LEU A 84 0.20 -15.08 5.71
N SER A 85 0.04 -14.97 7.03
CA SER A 85 -0.84 -13.97 7.65
C SER A 85 -0.41 -12.53 7.30
N GLU A 86 0.89 -12.24 7.40
CA GLU A 86 1.49 -10.96 7.01
C GLU A 86 1.30 -10.70 5.51
N ALA A 87 1.55 -11.69 4.65
CA ALA A 87 1.37 -11.56 3.21
C ALA A 87 -0.09 -11.23 2.83
N ARG A 88 -1.06 -11.87 3.50
CA ARG A 88 -2.49 -11.59 3.32
C ARG A 88 -2.84 -10.17 3.77
N GLU A 89 -2.27 -9.70 4.86
CA GLU A 89 -2.49 -8.35 5.36
C GLU A 89 -1.92 -7.30 4.41
N ILE A 90 -0.69 -7.50 3.92
CA ILE A 90 -0.06 -6.65 2.91
C ILE A 90 -0.91 -6.59 1.63
N ALA A 91 -1.39 -7.73 1.14
CA ALA A 91 -2.23 -7.78 -0.06
C ALA A 91 -3.53 -6.97 0.12
N LYS A 92 -4.26 -7.18 1.24
CA LYS A 92 -5.51 -6.47 1.55
C LYS A 92 -5.33 -4.96 1.68
N ASN A 93 -4.23 -4.54 2.29
CA ASN A 93 -3.96 -3.12 2.57
C ASN A 93 -3.23 -2.40 1.41
N SER A 94 -2.93 -3.10 0.32
CA SER A 94 -2.33 -2.50 -0.88
C SER A 94 -3.34 -1.63 -1.64
N VAL A 95 -2.83 -0.78 -2.53
CA VAL A 95 -3.65 0.06 -3.42
C VAL A 95 -4.53 -0.74 -4.39
N ILE A 96 -4.30 -2.04 -4.52
CA ILE A 96 -5.07 -2.98 -5.36
C ILE A 96 -5.82 -4.03 -4.53
N GLY A 97 -5.85 -3.87 -3.20
CA GLY A 97 -6.45 -4.83 -2.27
C GLY A 97 -7.97 -4.96 -2.38
N ASP A 98 -8.64 -4.01 -3.03
CA ASP A 98 -10.09 -3.98 -3.31
C ASP A 98 -10.47 -4.66 -4.64
N GLN A 99 -9.48 -5.07 -5.45
CA GLN A 99 -9.73 -5.74 -6.73
C GLN A 99 -10.21 -7.20 -6.59
N GLY A 100 -10.20 -7.77 -5.39
CA GLY A 100 -10.74 -9.09 -5.13
C GLY A 100 -10.66 -9.54 -3.68
N THR A 101 -11.25 -10.70 -3.41
CA THR A 101 -11.20 -11.35 -2.08
C THR A 101 -10.17 -12.48 -2.10
N LEU A 102 -9.25 -12.47 -1.14
CA LEU A 102 -8.26 -13.56 -0.98
C LEU A 102 -8.96 -14.90 -0.68
N LYS A 103 -8.50 -15.97 -1.34
CA LYS A 103 -8.88 -17.36 -1.07
C LYS A 103 -7.91 -18.01 -0.09
N ASP A 104 -8.25 -19.20 0.39
CA ASP A 104 -7.38 -19.97 1.29
C ASP A 104 -6.27 -20.72 0.55
N THR A 105 -6.29 -20.78 -0.78
CA THR A 105 -5.22 -21.38 -1.58
C THR A 105 -4.06 -20.41 -1.77
N TYR A 106 -2.85 -20.89 -1.51
CA TYR A 106 -1.62 -20.12 -1.60
C TYR A 106 -0.43 -21.02 -1.96
N SER A 107 0.66 -20.41 -2.40
CA SER A 107 1.94 -21.05 -2.61
C SER A 107 3.08 -20.08 -2.32
N CYS A 108 4.17 -20.59 -1.76
CA CYS A 108 5.40 -19.85 -1.54
C CYS A 108 6.40 -20.25 -2.63
N ASN A 109 6.97 -19.27 -3.34
CA ASN A 109 8.13 -19.48 -4.18
C ASN A 109 9.34 -18.78 -3.56
N GLU A 110 10.12 -19.55 -2.80
CA GLU A 110 11.34 -19.10 -2.10
C GLU A 110 12.42 -18.60 -3.08
N SER A 111 12.49 -19.21 -4.28
CA SER A 111 13.50 -18.87 -5.29
C SER A 111 13.26 -17.48 -5.89
N THR A 112 11.99 -17.09 -6.06
CA THR A 112 11.63 -15.75 -6.55
C THR A 112 11.26 -14.80 -5.42
N SER A 113 11.27 -15.26 -4.17
CA SER A 113 10.85 -14.48 -2.99
C SER A 113 9.41 -13.98 -3.10
N ILE A 114 8.48 -14.79 -3.60
CA ILE A 114 7.08 -14.38 -3.84
C ILE A 114 6.10 -15.30 -3.13
N TRP A 115 5.18 -14.70 -2.38
CA TRP A 115 3.93 -15.33 -1.96
C TRP A 115 2.88 -15.21 -3.06
N TRP A 116 2.29 -16.32 -3.46
CA TRP A 116 1.12 -16.39 -4.33
C TRP A 116 -0.10 -16.70 -3.48
N ILE A 117 -1.11 -15.84 -3.48
CA ILE A 117 -2.36 -16.07 -2.76
C ILE A 117 -3.48 -15.90 -3.77
N ASP A 118 -4.16 -17.00 -4.10
CA ASP A 118 -5.24 -16.94 -5.08
C ASP A 118 -6.34 -16.01 -4.58
N MET A 119 -7.04 -15.38 -5.52
CA MET A 119 -8.13 -14.49 -5.19
C MET A 119 -9.35 -14.73 -6.07
N LYS A 120 -10.50 -14.29 -5.59
CA LYS A 120 -11.71 -14.13 -6.40
C LYS A 120 -11.75 -12.66 -6.82
N PRO A 121 -11.60 -12.33 -8.10
CA PRO A 121 -11.59 -10.94 -8.53
C PRO A 121 -12.99 -10.35 -8.47
N THR A 122 -13.06 -9.04 -8.30
CA THR A 122 -14.32 -8.26 -8.39
C THR A 122 -14.86 -8.27 -9.82
N ILE A 123 -13.97 -8.33 -10.81
CA ILE A 123 -14.30 -8.48 -12.23
C ILE A 123 -13.68 -9.80 -12.72
N GLU A 124 -14.52 -10.76 -13.09
CA GLU A 124 -14.05 -12.06 -13.58
C GLU A 124 -13.46 -11.92 -14.99
N GLN A 125 -12.37 -12.65 -15.23
CA GLN A 125 -11.77 -12.81 -16.55
C GLN A 125 -11.89 -14.26 -16.98
N TYR A 126 -12.38 -14.47 -18.20
CA TYR A 126 -12.60 -15.81 -18.73
C TYR A 126 -11.30 -16.60 -18.80
N ALA A 127 -11.35 -17.85 -18.34
CA ALA A 127 -10.23 -18.79 -18.34
C ALA A 127 -8.97 -18.30 -17.60
N CYS A 128 -9.13 -17.44 -16.59
CA CYS A 128 -8.02 -16.94 -15.76
C CYS A 128 -8.17 -17.31 -14.29
N ASN A 129 -7.02 -17.56 -13.64
CA ASN A 129 -6.92 -17.84 -12.21
C ASN A 129 -6.00 -16.81 -11.53
N PRO A 130 -6.55 -15.66 -11.09
CA PRO A 130 -5.74 -14.59 -10.52
C PRO A 130 -5.23 -14.91 -9.11
N ALA A 131 -4.05 -14.37 -8.81
CA ALA A 131 -3.48 -14.36 -7.47
C ALA A 131 -2.91 -12.98 -7.15
N TYR A 132 -3.01 -12.57 -5.89
CA TYR A 132 -2.13 -11.55 -5.36
C TYR A 132 -0.74 -12.15 -5.21
N VAL A 133 0.25 -11.52 -5.84
CA VAL A 133 1.66 -11.87 -5.68
C VAL A 133 2.32 -10.83 -4.79
N VAL A 134 2.86 -11.26 -3.66
CA VAL A 134 3.49 -10.39 -2.67
C VAL A 134 4.98 -10.70 -2.63
N ASN A 135 5.81 -9.70 -2.96
CA ASN A 135 7.25 -9.85 -2.88
C ASN A 135 7.72 -9.77 -1.43
N ILE A 136 8.44 -10.78 -0.96
CA ILE A 136 8.93 -10.89 0.42
C ILE A 136 9.98 -9.82 0.72
N ASN A 137 10.81 -9.50 -0.27
CA ASN A 137 11.95 -8.61 -0.14
C ASN A 137 11.54 -7.14 -0.15
N THR A 138 10.63 -6.75 -1.06
CA THR A 138 10.21 -5.37 -1.31
C THR A 138 8.87 -5.00 -0.70
N LYS A 139 8.05 -6.00 -0.31
CA LYS A 139 6.66 -5.84 0.15
C LYS A 139 5.71 -5.30 -0.93
N GLU A 140 6.14 -5.30 -2.19
CA GLU A 140 5.30 -4.91 -3.33
C GLU A 140 4.23 -5.98 -3.61
N VAL A 141 3.09 -5.52 -4.12
CA VAL A 141 1.92 -6.35 -4.42
C VAL A 141 1.49 -6.12 -5.85
N GLU A 142 1.30 -7.21 -6.58
CA GLU A 142 0.72 -7.20 -7.93
C GLU A 142 -0.38 -8.26 -8.04
N ILE A 143 -1.17 -8.20 -9.12
CA ILE A 143 -2.10 -9.26 -9.49
C ILE A 143 -1.53 -9.99 -10.71
N ASN A 144 -1.28 -11.29 -10.55
CA ASN A 144 -0.87 -12.14 -11.65
C ASN A 144 -2.06 -12.94 -12.17
N TRP A 145 -2.45 -12.69 -13.43
CA TRP A 145 -3.52 -13.40 -14.12
C TRP A 145 -2.95 -14.60 -14.86
N ARG A 146 -3.01 -15.78 -14.24
CA ARG A 146 -2.62 -17.04 -14.89
C ARG A 146 -3.78 -17.52 -15.76
N CYS A 147 -3.81 -17.06 -17.01
CA CYS A 147 -4.83 -17.41 -17.98
C CYS A 147 -4.42 -18.62 -18.81
N THR A 148 -5.38 -19.49 -19.09
CA THR A 148 -5.24 -20.57 -20.07
C THR A 148 -6.01 -20.19 -21.31
N GLU A 149 -5.42 -20.34 -22.49
CA GLU A 149 -6.19 -20.32 -23.73
C GLU A 149 -7.11 -21.54 -23.72
N ALA A 150 -8.37 -21.35 -23.33
CA ALA A 150 -9.39 -22.32 -23.69
C ALA A 150 -9.52 -22.23 -25.20
N VAL A 151 -8.91 -23.17 -25.93
CA VAL A 151 -9.16 -23.34 -27.37
C VAL A 151 -10.66 -23.42 -27.52
N ILE A 152 -11.28 -22.36 -28.03
CA ILE A 152 -12.69 -22.38 -28.32
C ILE A 152 -12.83 -23.28 -29.54
N ARG A 153 -13.04 -24.59 -29.32
CA ARG A 153 -13.51 -25.48 -30.36
C ARG A 153 -14.99 -25.18 -30.54
N TRP A 154 -15.27 -24.13 -31.32
CA TRP A 154 -16.59 -23.99 -31.92
C TRP A 154 -16.82 -25.18 -32.88
N PRO A 155 -18.01 -25.80 -32.87
CA PRO A 155 -18.36 -26.90 -33.78
C PRO A 155 -18.38 -26.47 -35.25
#